data_AF-A0A1F5ZR90-F1
#
_entry.id   AF-A0A1F5ZR90-F1
#
_cell.length_a   1.000
_cell.length_b   1.000
_cell.length_c   1.000
_cell.angle_alpha   90.00
_cell.angle_beta   90.00
_cell.angle_gamma   90.00
#
_symmetry.space_group_name_H-M   'P 1'
#
loop_
_entity.id
_entity.type
_entity.pdbx_description
1 polymer ?
#
loop_
_entity_poly.entity_id
_entity_poly.type
_entity_poly.pdbx_seq_one_letter_code
_entity_poly.pdbx_strand_id
1 'polypeptide(L)'
;MRRKIVFLVVILLLIGGVIGLIRFFSGRSGATGELRVDSQPTVSIFLDNRHIGRSPYKDKVASGEYTIKLTPESAVDSPASWQGQITIGPNLLTYVNATLSDSELTSAVDVLWLTKTSGRASEVSVTTNPDGATLLIDNETKGVTPLAISDLSAGDHTLTVTSPGFAPRTLKIKATAGYRLIVTVKLALSGEPMPTPTEEATPSPTLKTTPKATPTKIATSSATMPDPTKPFVTIKDTPTGFLRVRMEPSTAATEAAQVKPGEKYHIEDEQSGWYQIKYSGTNEGWISGQYATKTE
;
A
#
# COMPACT_ATOMS: atom_id res chain seq x y z
N MET A 1 -10.37 -35.71 -55.90
CA MET A 1 -10.29 -34.23 -55.91
C MET A 1 -10.71 -33.61 -54.57
N ARG A 2 -11.99 -33.72 -54.14
CA ARG A 2 -12.57 -33.04 -52.95
C ARG A 2 -11.63 -32.85 -51.73
N ARG A 3 -10.93 -33.90 -51.25
CA ARG A 3 -9.99 -33.79 -50.11
C ARG A 3 -8.89 -32.72 -50.26
N LYS A 4 -8.37 -32.49 -51.48
CA LYS A 4 -7.35 -31.44 -51.73
C LYS A 4 -7.93 -30.02 -51.64
N ILE A 5 -9.21 -29.85 -51.97
CA ILE A 5 -9.92 -28.56 -51.90
C ILE A 5 -10.18 -28.17 -50.44
N VAL A 6 -10.64 -29.12 -49.62
CA VAL A 6 -10.84 -28.91 -48.17
C VAL A 6 -9.54 -28.46 -47.48
N PHE A 7 -8.42 -29.11 -47.81
CA PHE A 7 -7.10 -28.75 -47.26
C PHE A 7 -6.68 -27.31 -47.62
N LEU A 8 -6.88 -26.88 -48.88
CA LEU A 8 -6.62 -25.50 -49.31
C LEU A 8 -7.51 -24.46 -48.60
N VAL A 9 -8.80 -24.77 -48.39
CA VAL A 9 -9.73 -23.89 -47.67
C VAL A 9 -9.32 -23.73 -46.21
N VAL A 10 -8.93 -24.81 -45.52
CA VAL A 10 -8.43 -24.75 -44.13
C VAL A 10 -7.15 -23.92 -44.03
N ILE A 11 -6.22 -24.06 -44.98
CA ILE A 11 -4.99 -23.23 -45.00
C ILE A 11 -5.32 -21.75 -45.23
N LEU A 12 -6.25 -21.43 -46.15
CA LEU A 12 -6.69 -20.04 -46.35
C LEU A 12 -7.39 -19.45 -45.13
N LEU A 13 -8.16 -20.23 -44.38
CA LEU A 13 -8.77 -19.80 -43.12
C LEU A 13 -7.74 -19.60 -42.00
N LEU A 14 -6.71 -20.45 -41.91
CA LEU A 14 -5.61 -20.28 -40.95
C LEU A 14 -4.76 -19.04 -41.29
N ILE A 15 -4.42 -18.84 -42.56
CA ILE A 15 -3.68 -17.64 -43.01
C ILE A 15 -4.54 -16.39 -42.81
N GLY A 16 -5.83 -16.43 -43.14
CA GLY A 16 -6.77 -15.33 -42.88
C GLY A 16 -6.94 -15.02 -41.39
N GLY A 17 -6.97 -16.05 -40.54
CA GLY A 17 -6.99 -15.92 -39.08
C GLY A 17 -5.70 -15.30 -38.53
N VAL A 18 -4.53 -15.73 -39.00
CA VAL A 18 -3.23 -15.16 -38.60
C VAL A 18 -3.08 -13.73 -39.10
N ILE A 19 -3.48 -13.41 -40.33
CA ILE A 19 -3.49 -12.03 -40.85
C ILE A 19 -4.50 -11.18 -40.08
N GLY A 20 -5.67 -11.73 -39.71
CA GLY A 20 -6.65 -11.07 -38.85
C GLY A 20 -6.11 -10.77 -37.46
N LEU A 21 -5.40 -11.73 -36.84
CA LEU A 21 -4.74 -11.57 -35.55
C LEU A 21 -3.63 -10.51 -35.62
N ILE A 22 -2.78 -10.57 -36.64
CA ILE A 22 -1.74 -9.56 -36.90
C ILE A 22 -2.39 -8.19 -37.13
N ARG A 23 -3.47 -8.08 -37.91
CA ARG A 23 -4.21 -6.82 -38.10
C ARG A 23 -4.89 -6.33 -36.81
N PHE A 24 -5.30 -7.21 -35.90
CA PHE A 24 -5.85 -6.84 -34.60
C PHE A 24 -4.77 -6.25 -33.67
N PHE A 25 -3.58 -6.87 -33.63
CA PHE A 25 -2.43 -6.33 -32.87
C PHE A 25 -1.80 -5.09 -33.53
N SER A 26 -1.73 -5.02 -34.85
CA SER A 26 -1.26 -3.86 -35.62
C SER A 26 -2.31 -2.75 -35.79
N GLY A 27 -3.56 -3.00 -35.40
CA GLY A 27 -4.70 -2.10 -35.60
C GLY A 27 -4.78 -0.94 -34.59
N ARG A 28 -3.93 -0.94 -33.56
CA ARG A 28 -3.80 0.21 -32.64
C ARG A 28 -3.06 1.36 -33.32
N SER A 29 -3.79 2.17 -34.11
CA SER A 29 -3.54 3.61 -34.17
C SER A 29 -3.95 4.25 -32.83
N GLY A 30 -3.31 3.78 -31.76
CA GLY A 30 -3.70 4.08 -30.38
C GLY A 30 -3.42 5.52 -30.05
N ALA A 31 -4.30 6.13 -29.25
CA ALA A 31 -4.00 7.40 -28.62
C ALA A 31 -2.69 7.29 -27.83
N THR A 32 -1.90 8.36 -27.79
CA THR A 32 -0.62 8.38 -27.07
C THR A 32 -0.73 9.28 -25.84
N GLY A 33 -0.10 8.87 -24.75
CA GLY A 33 0.20 9.74 -23.61
C GLY A 33 1.65 10.22 -23.68
N GLU A 34 2.02 11.08 -22.74
CA GLU A 34 3.41 11.50 -22.53
C GLU A 34 3.95 10.79 -21.28
N LEU A 35 5.05 10.05 -21.41
CA LEU A 35 5.76 9.46 -20.28
C LEU A 35 6.97 10.31 -19.94
N ARG A 36 7.05 10.79 -18.70
CA ARG A 36 8.24 11.47 -18.15
C ARG A 36 8.78 10.67 -16.98
N VAL A 37 10.09 10.40 -16.99
CA VAL A 37 10.78 9.69 -15.90
C VAL A 37 12.04 10.47 -15.52
N ASP A 38 12.03 11.08 -14.34
CA ASP A 38 13.21 11.67 -13.72
C ASP A 38 13.74 10.74 -12.62
N SER A 39 15.06 10.72 -12.41
CA SER A 39 15.67 9.86 -11.39
C SER A 39 17.02 10.40 -10.92
N GLN A 40 17.35 10.12 -9.66
CA GLN A 40 18.66 10.28 -9.06
C GLN A 40 18.99 9.00 -8.27
N PRO A 41 20.09 8.28 -8.56
CA PRO A 41 21.01 8.44 -9.70
C PRO A 41 20.32 8.15 -11.05
N THR A 42 21.09 8.27 -12.14
CA THR A 42 20.65 7.91 -13.49
C THR A 42 20.26 6.43 -13.56
N VAL A 43 19.07 6.15 -14.12
CA VAL A 43 18.56 4.80 -14.33
C VAL A 43 18.37 4.51 -15.82
N SER A 44 18.60 3.26 -16.20
CA SER A 44 18.03 2.68 -17.42
C SER A 44 16.58 2.27 -17.18
N ILE A 45 15.72 2.59 -18.14
CA ILE A 45 14.25 2.50 -18.04
C ILE A 45 13.76 1.39 -18.97
N PHE A 46 12.97 0.49 -18.41
CA PHE A 46 12.33 -0.61 -19.11
C PHE A 46 10.81 -0.52 -18.95
N LEU A 47 10.08 -0.77 -20.03
CA LEU A 47 8.62 -0.77 -20.08
C LEU A 47 8.17 -2.11 -20.70
N ASP A 48 7.43 -2.91 -19.95
CA ASP A 48 7.13 -4.32 -20.27
C ASP A 48 8.38 -5.12 -20.65
N ASN A 49 9.41 -5.01 -19.79
CA ASN A 49 10.77 -5.55 -19.97
C ASN A 49 11.56 -5.04 -21.19
N ARG A 50 10.98 -4.23 -22.08
CA ARG A 50 11.69 -3.60 -23.21
C ARG A 50 12.39 -2.33 -22.73
N HIS A 51 13.70 -2.24 -22.91
CA HIS A 51 14.45 -0.99 -22.67
C HIS A 51 13.95 0.13 -23.59
N ILE A 52 13.63 1.30 -23.02
CA ILE A 52 13.12 2.47 -23.77
C ILE A 52 14.05 3.69 -23.72
N GLY A 53 14.96 3.78 -22.73
CA GLY A 53 15.84 4.93 -22.59
C GLY A 53 16.44 5.05 -21.19
N ARG A 54 16.97 6.24 -20.87
CA ARG A 54 17.59 6.57 -19.58
C ARG A 54 16.98 7.84 -19.00
N SER A 55 16.98 7.99 -17.69
CA SER A 55 16.56 9.23 -17.02
C SER A 55 17.59 10.36 -17.21
N PRO A 56 17.18 11.64 -17.37
CA PRO A 56 15.81 12.11 -17.51
C PRO A 56 15.23 11.73 -18.88
N TYR A 57 14.05 11.09 -18.87
CA TYR A 57 13.37 10.59 -20.06
C TYR A 57 12.08 11.34 -20.30
N LYS A 58 11.79 11.64 -21.56
CA LYS A 58 10.53 12.24 -22.00
C LYS A 58 10.20 11.80 -23.42
N ASP A 59 9.12 11.04 -23.62
CA ASP A 59 8.64 10.65 -24.96
C ASP A 59 7.12 10.35 -24.97
N LYS A 60 6.54 10.22 -26.16
CA LYS A 60 5.17 9.75 -26.37
C LYS A 60 5.11 8.23 -26.40
N VAL A 61 4.20 7.67 -25.59
CA VAL A 61 3.97 6.24 -25.48
C VAL A 61 2.50 5.94 -25.77
N ALA A 62 2.20 4.79 -26.39
CA ALA A 62 0.81 4.38 -26.63
C ALA A 62 0.03 4.26 -25.30
N SER A 63 -1.24 4.64 -25.28
CA SER A 63 -2.05 4.56 -24.06
C SER A 63 -2.31 3.12 -23.65
N GLY A 64 -2.15 2.81 -22.36
CA GLY A 64 -2.28 1.47 -21.82
C GLY A 64 -1.79 1.36 -20.38
N GLU A 65 -1.92 0.19 -19.79
CA GLU A 65 -1.23 -0.19 -18.55
C GLU A 65 0.11 -0.85 -18.90
N TYR A 66 1.13 -0.57 -18.10
CA TYR A 66 2.50 -1.02 -18.32
C TYR A 66 3.21 -1.35 -17.02
N THR A 67 4.07 -2.35 -17.04
CA THR A 67 5.05 -2.58 -15.98
C THR A 67 6.32 -1.78 -16.27
N ILE A 68 6.59 -0.75 -15.48
CA ILE A 68 7.85 0.02 -15.56
C ILE A 68 8.88 -0.56 -14.59
N LYS A 69 10.13 -0.71 -15.05
CA LYS A 69 11.30 -1.05 -14.22
C LYS A 69 12.39 0.00 -14.39
N LEU A 70 12.93 0.48 -13.28
CA LEU A 70 14.03 1.43 -13.19
C LEU A 70 15.25 0.72 -12.61
N THR A 71 16.38 0.74 -13.31
CA THR A 71 17.62 0.08 -12.87
C THR A 71 18.77 1.09 -12.88
N PRO A 72 19.42 1.39 -11.75
CA PRO A 72 20.58 2.30 -11.72
C PRO A 72 21.69 1.87 -12.67
N GLU A 73 22.38 2.83 -13.28
CA GLU A 73 23.53 2.56 -14.18
C GLU A 73 24.86 2.38 -13.41
N SER A 74 24.79 2.05 -12.12
CA SER A 74 25.96 1.84 -11.25
C SER A 74 26.74 0.58 -11.63
N ALA A 75 28.07 0.65 -11.61
CA ALA A 75 28.97 -0.47 -11.89
C ALA A 75 29.10 -1.49 -10.71
N VAL A 76 27.99 -1.76 -10.03
CA VAL A 76 27.87 -2.74 -8.93
C VAL A 76 27.15 -3.97 -9.46
N ASP A 77 27.56 -5.18 -9.07
CA ASP A 77 27.06 -6.45 -9.65
C ASP A 77 25.55 -6.69 -9.49
N SER A 78 24.87 -5.95 -8.61
CA SER A 78 23.40 -5.99 -8.44
C SER A 78 22.88 -4.67 -7.83
N PRO A 79 22.60 -3.63 -8.65
CA PRO A 79 22.04 -2.38 -8.15
C PRO A 79 20.55 -2.56 -7.79
N ALA A 80 20.08 -1.87 -6.75
CA ALA A 80 18.68 -1.92 -6.32
C ALA A 80 17.75 -1.33 -7.40
N SER A 81 17.11 -2.20 -8.18
CA SER A 81 16.12 -1.81 -9.19
C SER A 81 14.72 -1.76 -8.60
N TRP A 82 13.97 -0.69 -8.89
CA TRP A 82 12.55 -0.61 -8.55
C TRP A 82 11.66 -1.02 -9.74
N GLN A 83 10.49 -1.61 -9.46
CA GLN A 83 9.48 -1.97 -10.45
C GLN A 83 8.07 -1.64 -9.95
N GLY A 84 7.20 -1.21 -10.85
CA GLY A 84 5.81 -0.87 -10.53
C GLY A 84 4.89 -0.90 -11.75
N GLN A 85 3.58 -0.81 -11.50
CA GLN A 85 2.57 -0.64 -12.55
C GLN A 85 2.29 0.85 -12.77
N ILE A 86 2.11 1.25 -14.04
CA ILE A 86 1.68 2.60 -14.42
C ILE A 86 0.60 2.54 -15.49
N THR A 87 -0.32 3.50 -15.48
CA THR A 87 -1.23 3.74 -16.60
C THR A 87 -0.76 4.96 -17.39
N ILE A 88 -0.75 4.87 -18.72
CA ILE A 88 -0.48 5.97 -19.64
C ILE A 88 -1.79 6.34 -20.35
N GLY A 89 -2.29 7.54 -20.06
CA GLY A 89 -3.59 8.01 -20.54
C GLY A 89 -3.54 8.75 -21.89
N PRO A 90 -4.64 8.76 -22.67
CA PRO A 90 -4.69 9.38 -23.99
C PRO A 90 -4.57 10.92 -23.90
N ASN A 91 -3.48 11.47 -24.44
CA ASN A 91 -3.04 12.86 -24.30
C ASN A 91 -2.85 13.33 -22.84
N LEU A 92 -2.55 12.39 -21.93
CA LEU A 92 -2.27 12.69 -20.52
C LEU A 92 -0.79 12.43 -20.20
N LEU A 93 -0.29 13.13 -19.18
CA LEU A 93 1.04 12.93 -18.63
C LEU A 93 0.99 11.81 -17.58
N THR A 94 1.93 10.88 -17.70
CA THR A 94 2.33 9.96 -16.64
C THR A 94 3.75 10.32 -16.22
N TYR A 95 3.92 10.63 -14.94
CA TYR A 95 5.17 11.11 -14.37
C TYR A 95 5.68 10.12 -13.32
N VAL A 96 6.97 9.80 -13.40
CA VAL A 96 7.68 8.99 -12.41
C VAL A 96 8.93 9.76 -11.96
N ASN A 97 9.14 9.84 -10.65
CA ASN A 97 10.31 10.45 -10.04
C ASN A 97 10.93 9.47 -9.04
N ALA A 98 12.18 9.07 -9.25
CA ALA A 98 12.84 8.09 -8.39
C ALA A 98 14.07 8.68 -7.69
N THR A 99 14.16 8.46 -6.38
CA THR A 99 15.36 8.71 -5.57
C THR A 99 15.84 7.34 -5.09
N LEU A 100 16.65 6.68 -5.91
CA LEU A 100 17.12 5.31 -5.64
C LEU A 100 18.43 5.32 -4.85
N SER A 101 18.57 4.36 -3.96
CA SER A 101 19.71 4.16 -3.06
C SER A 101 20.26 2.74 -3.22
N ASP A 102 21.30 2.37 -2.46
CA ASP A 102 21.91 1.03 -2.51
C ASP A 102 20.95 -0.13 -2.14
N SER A 103 19.81 0.19 -1.51
CA SER A 103 18.75 -0.77 -1.16
C SER A 103 17.39 -0.25 -1.59
N GLU A 104 16.47 -1.16 -1.93
CA GLU A 104 15.08 -0.81 -2.20
C GLU A 104 14.40 -0.16 -0.97
N LEU A 105 14.78 -0.56 0.25
CA LEU A 105 14.17 -0.02 1.48
C LEU A 105 14.56 1.45 1.76
N THR A 106 15.69 1.91 1.23
CA THR A 106 16.16 3.30 1.30
C THR A 106 15.90 4.06 -0.01
N SER A 107 15.11 3.49 -0.93
CA SER A 107 14.73 4.10 -2.21
C SER A 107 13.31 4.66 -2.15
N ALA A 108 13.15 5.94 -2.50
CA ALA A 108 11.85 6.59 -2.61
C ALA A 108 11.42 6.70 -4.09
N VAL A 109 10.14 6.49 -4.39
CA VAL A 109 9.60 6.59 -5.76
C VAL A 109 8.22 7.22 -5.74
N ASP A 110 8.07 8.31 -6.49
CA ASP A 110 6.81 9.00 -6.73
C ASP A 110 6.26 8.62 -8.11
N VAL A 111 4.99 8.21 -8.19
CA VAL A 111 4.32 7.81 -9.43
C VAL A 111 2.99 8.56 -9.54
N LEU A 112 2.77 9.29 -10.63
CA LEU A 112 1.62 10.16 -10.82
C LEU A 112 1.02 10.02 -12.22
N TRP A 113 -0.30 9.83 -12.31
CA TRP A 113 -1.02 9.84 -13.58
C TRP A 113 -2.46 10.33 -13.43
N LEU A 114 -3.00 10.90 -14.51
CA LEU A 114 -4.39 11.36 -14.56
C LEU A 114 -5.29 10.26 -15.12
N THR A 115 -6.44 10.06 -14.48
CA THR A 115 -7.56 9.27 -14.99
C THR A 115 -8.77 10.19 -15.17
N LYS A 116 -9.55 10.01 -16.24
CA LYS A 116 -10.70 10.89 -16.53
C LYS A 116 -11.92 10.43 -15.73
N THR A 117 -12.64 11.36 -15.11
CA THR A 117 -13.87 11.04 -14.36
C THR A 117 -15.12 11.52 -15.09
N SER A 118 -16.27 10.99 -14.69
CA SER A 118 -17.58 11.37 -15.25
C SER A 118 -18.13 12.67 -14.67
N GLY A 119 -17.51 13.18 -13.60
CA GLY A 119 -17.90 14.41 -12.92
C GLY A 119 -17.24 15.67 -13.50
N ARG A 120 -17.33 16.77 -12.75
CA ARG A 120 -16.60 18.02 -13.02
C ARG A 120 -15.66 18.44 -11.87
N ALA A 121 -15.71 17.74 -10.73
CA ALA A 121 -14.79 17.98 -9.62
C ALA A 121 -13.35 17.59 -10.00
N SER A 122 -12.38 18.10 -9.24
CA SER A 122 -11.00 17.64 -9.27
C SER A 122 -10.80 16.64 -8.14
N GLU A 123 -10.40 15.42 -8.48
CA GLU A 123 -10.24 14.34 -7.52
C GLU A 123 -8.75 13.99 -7.34
N VAL A 124 -8.35 13.56 -6.15
CA VAL A 124 -7.00 13.03 -5.89
C VAL A 124 -7.12 11.71 -5.12
N SER A 125 -6.37 10.69 -5.52
CA SER A 125 -6.27 9.40 -4.83
C SER A 125 -4.81 9.14 -4.49
N VAL A 126 -4.49 9.00 -3.21
CA VAL A 126 -3.12 8.87 -2.70
C VAL A 126 -2.95 7.54 -1.99
N THR A 127 -1.97 6.75 -2.44
CA THR A 127 -1.53 5.50 -1.83
C THR A 127 -0.05 5.61 -1.50
N THR A 128 0.41 4.96 -0.43
CA THR A 128 1.83 4.97 -0.04
C THR A 128 2.35 3.56 0.21
N ASN A 129 3.66 3.38 0.15
CA ASN A 129 4.32 2.18 0.67
C ASN A 129 5.37 2.64 1.69
N PRO A 130 5.19 2.33 2.99
CA PRO A 130 4.07 1.59 3.58
C PRO A 130 2.75 2.39 3.55
N ASP A 131 1.62 1.68 3.68
CA ASP A 131 0.30 2.28 3.94
C ASP A 131 0.25 2.93 5.34
N GLY A 132 -0.79 3.74 5.59
CA GLY A 132 -1.01 4.40 6.87
C GLY A 132 -0.21 5.68 7.09
N ALA A 133 0.47 6.20 6.06
CA ALA A 133 1.18 7.48 6.12
C ALA A 133 0.18 8.64 6.27
N THR A 134 0.50 9.62 7.11
CA THR A 134 -0.29 10.84 7.27
C THR A 134 -0.19 11.69 6.01
N LEU A 135 -1.34 12.11 5.47
CA LEU A 135 -1.45 12.94 4.28
C LEU A 135 -1.84 14.36 4.65
N LEU A 136 -1.02 15.33 4.23
CA LEU A 136 -1.31 16.76 4.27
C LEU A 136 -1.44 17.29 2.84
N ILE A 137 -2.39 18.20 2.62
CA ILE A 137 -2.47 19.00 1.39
C ILE A 137 -2.51 20.46 1.80
N ASP A 138 -1.63 21.27 1.22
CA ASP A 138 -1.42 22.69 1.51
C ASP A 138 -1.21 22.98 3.01
N ASN A 139 -0.44 22.09 3.66
CA ASN A 139 -0.13 22.08 5.09
C ASN A 139 -1.34 21.80 6.03
N GLU A 140 -2.48 21.36 5.48
CA GLU A 140 -3.65 20.90 6.25
C GLU A 140 -3.75 19.37 6.21
N THR A 141 -3.84 18.72 7.37
CA THR A 141 -3.95 17.25 7.48
C THR A 141 -5.31 16.77 6.96
N LYS A 142 -5.31 15.94 5.91
CA LYS A 142 -6.52 15.39 5.28
C LYS A 142 -6.87 13.97 5.75
N GLY A 143 -5.91 13.24 6.33
CA GLY A 143 -6.13 11.90 6.90
C GLY A 143 -4.88 11.03 6.87
N VAL A 144 -5.08 9.71 6.81
CA VAL A 144 -4.03 8.71 6.55
C VAL A 144 -4.31 7.96 5.26
N THR A 145 -3.27 7.47 4.59
CA THR A 145 -3.35 6.75 3.31
C THR A 145 -3.65 5.26 3.49
N PRO A 146 -4.26 4.58 2.50
CA PRO A 146 -4.79 5.13 1.24
C PRO A 146 -5.99 6.07 1.44
N LEU A 147 -5.99 7.22 0.75
CA LEU A 147 -7.08 8.21 0.84
C LEU A 147 -7.48 8.75 -0.54
N ALA A 148 -8.78 8.87 -0.77
CA ALA A 148 -9.35 9.56 -1.93
C ALA A 148 -10.10 10.83 -1.47
N ILE A 149 -9.84 11.94 -2.16
CA ILE A 149 -10.44 13.26 -1.94
C ILE A 149 -11.20 13.62 -3.22
N SER A 150 -12.52 13.69 -3.12
CA SER A 150 -13.42 13.77 -4.28
C SER A 150 -13.74 15.20 -4.75
N ASP A 151 -13.36 16.21 -3.97
CA ASP A 151 -13.61 17.63 -4.26
C ASP A 151 -12.44 18.48 -3.75
N LEU A 152 -11.28 18.29 -4.38
CA LEU A 152 -10.15 19.23 -4.22
C LEU A 152 -10.37 20.38 -5.22
N SER A 153 -10.06 21.62 -4.82
CA SER A 153 -10.12 22.76 -5.73
C SER A 153 -9.21 22.54 -6.95
N ALA A 154 -9.57 23.13 -8.10
CA ALA A 154 -8.75 23.02 -9.30
C ALA A 154 -7.60 24.04 -9.22
N GLY A 155 -6.35 23.57 -9.30
CA GLY A 155 -5.19 24.41 -9.02
C GLY A 155 -3.88 23.62 -8.87
N ASP A 156 -2.82 24.31 -8.47
CA ASP A 156 -1.56 23.71 -8.05
C ASP A 156 -1.55 23.58 -6.52
N HIS A 157 -1.23 22.39 -6.00
CA HIS A 157 -1.26 22.06 -4.57
C HIS A 157 0.07 21.46 -4.11
N THR A 158 0.35 21.59 -2.81
CA THR A 158 1.48 20.94 -2.15
C THR A 158 0.98 19.74 -1.35
N LEU A 159 1.26 18.54 -1.84
CA LEU A 159 0.97 17.28 -1.16
C LEU A 159 2.19 16.86 -0.34
N THR A 160 2.02 16.55 0.94
CA THR A 160 3.06 16.00 1.81
C THR A 160 2.59 14.71 2.47
N VAL A 161 3.40 13.67 2.45
CA VAL A 161 3.17 12.41 3.16
C VAL A 161 4.29 12.12 4.16
N THR A 162 3.91 11.65 5.36
CA THR A 162 4.85 11.34 6.45
C THR A 162 4.48 10.02 7.12
N SER A 163 5.47 9.22 7.54
CA SER A 163 5.25 7.96 8.26
C SER A 163 6.38 7.71 9.28
N PRO A 164 6.10 7.19 10.49
CA PRO A 164 7.13 6.95 11.51
C PRO A 164 8.25 6.02 11.00
N GLY A 165 9.50 6.48 11.11
CA GLY A 165 10.68 5.76 10.60
C GLY A 165 10.98 5.95 9.11
N PHE A 166 10.21 6.77 8.39
CA PHE A 166 10.40 7.06 6.96
C PHE A 166 10.75 8.53 6.71
N ALA A 167 11.53 8.79 5.66
CA ALA A 167 11.81 10.14 5.22
C ALA A 167 10.51 10.80 4.69
N PRO A 168 10.18 12.04 5.11
CA PRO A 168 8.99 12.74 4.63
C PRO A 168 9.12 13.07 3.14
N ARG A 169 8.00 13.03 2.40
CA ARG A 169 7.99 13.31 0.95
C ARG A 169 6.97 14.40 0.60
N THR A 170 7.43 15.43 -0.09
CA THR A 170 6.61 16.56 -0.55
C THR A 170 6.61 16.65 -2.07
N LEU A 171 5.42 16.72 -2.66
CA LEU A 171 5.16 16.73 -4.09
C LEU A 171 4.34 17.97 -4.46
N LYS A 172 4.69 18.62 -5.57
CA LYS A 172 3.82 19.63 -6.21
C LYS A 172 2.92 18.92 -7.22
N ILE A 173 1.61 19.01 -7.03
CA ILE A 173 0.60 18.34 -7.86
C ILE A 173 -0.34 19.35 -8.50
N LYS A 174 -1.01 18.98 -9.60
CA LYS A 174 -2.01 19.81 -10.26
C LYS A 174 -3.38 19.13 -10.29
N ALA A 175 -4.30 19.64 -9.47
CA ALA A 175 -5.68 19.23 -9.43
C ALA A 175 -6.42 19.78 -10.67
N THR A 176 -7.03 18.88 -11.46
CA THR A 176 -7.65 19.23 -12.76
C THR A 176 -9.10 18.77 -12.80
N ALA A 177 -10.02 19.71 -13.01
CA ALA A 177 -11.46 19.45 -13.07
C ALA A 177 -11.84 18.39 -14.13
N GLY A 178 -12.67 17.41 -13.75
CA GLY A 178 -13.06 16.28 -14.60
C GLY A 178 -12.01 15.15 -14.67
N TYR A 179 -11.00 15.18 -13.80
CA TYR A 179 -9.99 14.14 -13.66
C TYR A 179 -9.72 13.79 -12.21
N ARG A 180 -9.31 12.53 -12.00
CA ARG A 180 -8.71 12.03 -10.78
C ARG A 180 -7.22 11.86 -10.99
N LEU A 181 -6.42 12.61 -10.25
CA LEU A 181 -4.99 12.38 -10.13
C LEU A 181 -4.75 11.17 -9.22
N ILE A 182 -4.13 10.12 -9.75
CA ILE A 182 -3.60 9.03 -8.94
C ILE A 182 -2.17 9.39 -8.54
N VAL A 183 -1.85 9.23 -7.27
CA VAL A 183 -0.53 9.46 -6.67
C VAL A 183 -0.15 8.22 -5.88
N THR A 184 0.98 7.60 -6.20
CA THR A 184 1.55 6.49 -5.43
C THR A 184 2.95 6.85 -4.99
N VAL A 185 3.25 6.77 -3.69
CA VAL A 185 4.55 7.16 -3.12
C VAL A 185 5.15 6.02 -2.32
N LYS A 186 6.23 5.41 -2.83
CA LYS A 186 7.13 4.58 -2.02
C LYS A 186 8.01 5.50 -1.20
N LEU A 187 7.96 5.37 0.12
CA LEU A 187 8.81 6.12 1.05
C LEU A 187 10.12 5.35 1.29
N ALA A 188 11.23 6.08 1.40
CA ALA A 188 12.49 5.53 1.90
C ALA A 188 12.48 5.50 3.44
N LEU A 189 13.06 4.47 4.05
CA LEU A 189 13.39 4.49 5.47
C LEU A 189 14.31 5.68 5.79
N SER A 190 14.07 6.34 6.93
CA SER A 190 14.98 7.36 7.44
C SER A 190 16.23 6.68 8.03
N GLY A 191 17.42 7.19 7.71
CA GLY A 191 18.67 6.75 8.32
C GLY A 191 18.92 7.32 9.72
N GLU A 192 18.12 8.29 10.15
CA GLU A 192 18.24 8.92 11.47
C GLU A 192 17.33 8.23 12.50
N PRO A 193 17.78 8.06 13.77
CA PRO A 193 16.93 7.55 14.82
C PRO A 193 15.75 8.50 15.03
N MET A 194 14.53 7.95 15.05
CA MET A 194 13.31 8.70 15.30
C MET A 194 13.47 9.51 16.61
N PRO A 195 13.18 10.81 16.63
CA PRO A 195 13.25 11.59 17.86
C PRO A 195 12.26 10.99 18.86
N THR A 196 12.78 10.46 19.96
CA THR A 196 11.98 10.02 21.10
C THR A 196 11.05 11.17 21.47
N PRO A 197 9.73 10.95 21.62
CA PRO A 197 8.83 11.99 22.11
C PRO A 197 9.33 12.46 23.48
N THR A 198 9.84 13.69 23.55
CA THR A 198 10.14 14.34 24.82
C THR A 198 8.80 14.56 25.51
N GLU A 199 8.48 13.69 26.47
CA GLU A 199 7.23 13.72 27.21
C GLU A 199 7.19 14.98 28.11
N GLU A 200 6.63 16.06 27.56
CA GLU A 200 6.54 17.34 28.25
C GLU A 200 5.57 17.21 29.44
N ALA A 201 6.16 17.22 30.65
CA ALA A 201 5.56 16.61 31.83
C ALA A 201 4.25 17.27 32.28
N THR A 202 3.13 16.58 32.06
CA THR A 202 1.83 16.94 32.63
C THR A 202 1.69 16.32 34.03
N PRO A 203 1.40 17.10 35.09
CA PRO A 203 1.48 16.61 36.47
C PRO A 203 0.39 15.58 36.83
N SER A 204 0.81 14.48 37.45
CA SER A 204 -0.05 13.35 37.82
C SER A 204 -0.91 13.62 39.07
N PRO A 205 -2.25 13.38 39.04
CA PRO A 205 -3.12 13.53 40.20
C PRO A 205 -3.15 12.27 41.09
N THR A 206 -2.88 12.44 42.39
CA THR A 206 -2.74 11.34 43.36
C THR A 206 -4.07 10.63 43.70
N LEU A 207 -4.12 9.31 43.49
CA LEU A 207 -5.22 8.44 43.96
C LEU A 207 -5.12 8.10 45.46
N LYS A 208 -6.27 7.85 46.11
CA LYS A 208 -6.34 7.45 47.53
C LYS A 208 -7.36 6.32 47.79
N THR A 209 -6.89 5.31 48.54
CA THR A 209 -7.63 4.41 49.45
C THR A 209 -8.71 3.43 48.93
N THR A 210 -8.37 2.14 49.08
CA THR A 210 -9.16 0.94 49.46
C THR A 210 -10.27 1.19 50.52
N PRO A 211 -11.27 0.26 50.79
CA PRO A 211 -11.06 -1.20 50.95
C PRO A 211 -12.19 -2.24 50.62
N LYS A 212 -11.75 -3.43 50.17
CA LYS A 212 -12.14 -4.81 50.59
C LYS A 212 -13.60 -5.15 51.00
N ALA A 213 -14.27 -6.02 50.22
CA ALA A 213 -15.36 -6.92 50.68
C ALA A 213 -15.55 -8.17 49.79
N THR A 214 -15.75 -9.36 50.37
CA THR A 214 -15.99 -10.72 49.76
C THR A 214 -16.31 -11.70 50.91
N PRO A 215 -17.06 -12.84 50.78
CA PRO A 215 -17.78 -13.48 49.65
C PRO A 215 -19.34 -13.30 49.78
N THR A 216 -20.35 -14.16 49.46
CA THR A 216 -20.44 -15.62 49.18
C THR A 216 -21.72 -16.05 48.43
N LYS A 217 -21.59 -16.60 47.19
CA LYS A 217 -22.61 -17.39 46.43
C LYS A 217 -23.94 -16.64 46.11
N ILE A 218 -24.87 -17.10 45.27
CA ILE A 218 -25.15 -18.37 44.54
C ILE A 218 -25.38 -17.99 43.04
N ALA A 219 -24.71 -18.57 42.04
CA ALA A 219 -25.04 -19.81 41.28
C ALA A 219 -26.43 -19.78 40.57
N THR A 220 -26.68 -20.34 39.37
CA THR A 220 -25.90 -21.21 38.46
C THR A 220 -26.40 -21.03 37.01
N SER A 221 -25.52 -21.07 36.02
CA SER A 221 -25.87 -21.55 34.67
C SER A 221 -24.66 -22.14 33.91
N SER A 222 -24.81 -23.39 33.48
CA SER A 222 -24.08 -24.13 32.43
C SER A 222 -22.55 -24.00 32.33
N ALA A 223 -21.84 -25.05 32.76
CA ALA A 223 -20.42 -25.24 32.49
C ALA A 223 -20.16 -26.11 31.24
N THR A 224 -19.00 -25.93 30.62
CA THR A 224 -18.21 -27.02 30.01
C THR A 224 -16.73 -26.62 30.08
N MET A 225 -15.90 -27.46 30.70
CA MET A 225 -14.44 -27.47 30.54
C MET A 225 -14.13 -28.60 29.53
N PRO A 226 -13.17 -28.41 28.61
CA PRO A 226 -11.73 -28.52 28.91
C PRO A 226 -10.96 -27.28 28.40
N ASP A 227 -9.63 -27.11 28.50
CA ASP A 227 -8.48 -28.03 28.59
C ASP A 227 -7.27 -27.26 29.21
N PRO A 228 -6.59 -27.76 30.27
CA PRO A 228 -5.57 -27.00 31.01
C PRO A 228 -4.17 -27.01 30.34
N THR A 229 -4.10 -26.91 29.02
CA THR A 229 -2.84 -27.07 28.25
C THR A 229 -2.66 -26.06 27.12
N LYS A 230 -3.46 -24.98 27.08
CA LYS A 230 -3.40 -23.96 26.01
C LYS A 230 -2.86 -22.62 26.53
N PRO A 231 -1.89 -22.00 25.84
CA PRO A 231 -1.28 -20.76 26.31
C PRO A 231 -2.24 -19.59 26.26
N PHE A 232 -2.03 -18.66 27.18
CA PHE A 232 -2.71 -17.36 27.22
C PHE A 232 -1.84 -16.29 26.58
N VAL A 233 -2.45 -15.17 26.25
CA VAL A 233 -1.76 -13.94 25.85
C VAL A 233 -2.30 -12.75 26.63
N THR A 234 -1.38 -11.96 27.19
CA THR A 234 -1.68 -10.67 27.82
C THR A 234 -1.33 -9.55 26.85
N ILE A 235 -2.24 -8.62 26.60
CA ILE A 235 -1.98 -7.49 25.68
C ILE A 235 -1.02 -6.50 26.35
N LYS A 236 0.08 -6.15 25.69
CA LYS A 236 1.04 -5.14 26.16
C LYS A 236 0.46 -3.73 25.95
N ASP A 237 1.03 -2.74 26.62
CA ASP A 237 0.79 -1.34 26.27
C ASP A 237 1.19 -1.07 24.83
N THR A 238 0.33 -0.32 24.13
CA THR A 238 0.46 0.04 22.72
C THR A 238 0.44 1.56 22.59
N PRO A 239 1.20 2.17 21.66
CA PRO A 239 1.18 3.62 21.45
C PRO A 239 -0.21 4.18 21.07
N THR A 240 -1.13 3.31 20.63
CA THR A 240 -2.52 3.61 20.28
C THR A 240 -3.51 3.45 21.44
N GLY A 241 -3.11 2.87 22.58
CA GLY A 241 -4.01 2.53 23.69
C GLY A 241 -4.95 1.34 23.44
N PHE A 242 -4.81 0.66 22.29
CA PHE A 242 -5.51 -0.55 21.91
C PHE A 242 -4.69 -1.34 20.87
N LEU A 243 -4.81 -2.67 20.92
CA LEU A 243 -4.30 -3.58 19.90
C LEU A 243 -5.43 -4.03 18.96
N ARG A 244 -5.15 -4.05 17.66
CA ARG A 244 -6.07 -4.49 16.61
C ARG A 244 -6.12 -6.02 16.53
N VAL A 245 -7.33 -6.56 16.49
CA VAL A 245 -7.63 -7.95 16.12
C VAL A 245 -8.02 -7.96 14.65
N ARG A 246 -7.47 -8.87 13.85
CA ARG A 246 -7.70 -8.97 12.39
C ARG A 246 -8.27 -10.32 11.98
N MET A 247 -8.81 -10.43 10.77
CA MET A 247 -9.36 -11.70 10.29
C MET A 247 -8.30 -12.74 9.88
N GLU A 248 -7.06 -12.32 9.61
CA GLU A 248 -5.95 -13.18 9.16
C GLU A 248 -4.63 -12.75 9.84
N PRO A 249 -3.59 -13.61 9.92
CA PRO A 249 -2.29 -13.29 10.54
C PRO A 249 -1.42 -12.39 9.65
N SER A 250 -1.92 -11.19 9.30
CA SER A 250 -1.27 -10.25 8.38
C SER A 250 -1.57 -8.80 8.76
N THR A 251 -0.59 -7.91 8.59
CA THR A 251 -0.76 -6.45 8.76
C THR A 251 -1.70 -5.84 7.71
N ALA A 252 -1.91 -6.52 6.58
CA ALA A 252 -2.83 -6.10 5.52
C ALA A 252 -4.28 -6.58 5.70
N ALA A 253 -4.54 -7.50 6.64
CA ALA A 253 -5.86 -8.11 6.80
C ALA A 253 -6.87 -7.20 7.50
N THR A 254 -8.16 -7.33 7.15
CA THR A 254 -9.26 -6.53 7.71
C THR A 254 -9.31 -6.60 9.24
N GLU A 255 -9.52 -5.45 9.88
CA GLU A 255 -9.72 -5.34 11.34
C GLU A 255 -11.10 -5.88 11.74
N ALA A 256 -11.13 -6.83 12.68
CA ALA A 256 -12.32 -7.50 13.20
C ALA A 256 -12.77 -6.93 14.55
N ALA A 257 -11.83 -6.43 15.36
CA ALA A 257 -12.08 -5.79 16.65
C ALA A 257 -10.84 -5.05 17.19
N GLN A 258 -11.00 -4.41 18.34
CA GLN A 258 -9.92 -3.79 19.13
C GLN A 258 -9.99 -4.34 20.56
N VAL A 259 -8.83 -4.64 21.14
CA VAL A 259 -8.65 -5.10 22.53
C VAL A 259 -7.68 -4.18 23.27
N LYS A 260 -7.83 -4.03 24.59
CA LYS A 260 -7.08 -3.05 25.39
C LYS A 260 -5.83 -3.67 26.03
N PRO A 261 -4.79 -2.87 26.31
CA PRO A 261 -3.67 -3.28 27.15
C PRO A 261 -4.13 -3.86 28.50
N GLY A 262 -3.40 -4.87 28.99
CA GLY A 262 -3.71 -5.57 30.24
C GLY A 262 -4.83 -6.61 30.15
N GLU A 263 -5.66 -6.62 29.09
CA GLU A 263 -6.64 -7.68 28.86
C GLU A 263 -5.94 -9.01 28.52
N LYS A 264 -6.61 -10.13 28.81
CA LYS A 264 -6.07 -11.48 28.65
C LYS A 264 -7.00 -12.36 27.84
N TYR A 265 -6.43 -13.09 26.88
CA TYR A 265 -7.16 -13.97 25.98
C TYR A 265 -6.50 -15.35 25.91
N HIS A 266 -7.28 -16.38 25.61
CA HIS A 266 -6.75 -17.69 25.24
C HIS A 266 -6.18 -17.60 23.82
N ILE A 267 -5.03 -18.22 23.57
CA ILE A 267 -4.53 -18.46 22.22
C ILE A 267 -5.15 -19.76 21.70
N GLU A 268 -5.70 -19.72 20.49
CA GLU A 268 -6.25 -20.90 19.80
C GLU A 268 -5.33 -21.40 18.68
N ASP A 269 -4.54 -20.51 18.06
CA ASP A 269 -3.48 -20.84 17.09
C ASP A 269 -2.35 -19.78 17.09
N GLU A 270 -1.16 -20.14 16.61
CA GLU A 270 0.03 -19.30 16.55
C GLU A 270 0.74 -19.45 15.19
N GLN A 271 0.78 -18.38 14.39
CA GLN A 271 1.36 -18.39 13.04
C GLN A 271 2.19 -17.13 12.76
N SER A 272 3.43 -17.30 12.32
CA SER A 272 4.28 -16.21 11.79
C SER A 272 4.39 -14.95 12.67
N GLY A 273 4.39 -15.11 14.01
CA GLY A 273 4.43 -13.99 14.96
C GLY A 273 3.07 -13.35 15.25
N TRP A 274 1.96 -14.02 14.92
CA TRP A 274 0.59 -13.66 15.29
C TRP A 274 -0.03 -14.75 16.16
N TYR A 275 -0.95 -14.34 17.04
CA TYR A 275 -1.74 -15.23 17.89
C TYR A 275 -3.22 -15.07 17.54
N GLN A 276 -3.92 -16.17 17.26
CA GLN A 276 -5.39 -16.18 17.14
C GLN A 276 -6.00 -16.19 18.53
N ILE A 277 -6.86 -15.21 18.83
CA ILE A 277 -7.53 -15.03 20.12
C ILE A 277 -9.05 -15.02 19.96
N LYS A 278 -9.75 -15.57 20.97
CA LYS A 278 -11.20 -15.52 21.08
C LYS A 278 -11.64 -14.31 21.91
N TYR A 279 -12.10 -13.26 21.25
CA TYR A 279 -12.28 -11.91 21.85
C TYR A 279 -13.72 -11.57 22.26
N SER A 280 -14.72 -12.36 21.85
CA SER A 280 -16.14 -12.09 22.17
C SER A 280 -16.94 -13.36 22.48
N GLY A 281 -16.32 -14.31 23.19
CA GLY A 281 -16.93 -15.59 23.60
C GLY A 281 -17.10 -16.62 22.46
N THR A 282 -17.51 -16.15 21.28
CA THR A 282 -17.66 -16.97 20.06
C THR A 282 -16.81 -16.44 18.89
N ASN A 283 -16.48 -15.14 18.87
CA ASN A 283 -15.72 -14.54 17.78
C ASN A 283 -14.21 -14.62 18.01
N GLU A 284 -13.48 -14.86 16.92
CA GLU A 284 -12.04 -15.14 16.88
C GLU A 284 -11.32 -14.21 15.92
N GLY A 285 -10.03 -13.95 16.14
CA GLY A 285 -9.19 -13.22 15.20
C GLY A 285 -7.76 -13.02 15.69
N TRP A 286 -6.91 -12.54 14.80
CA TRP A 286 -5.46 -12.51 14.95
C TRP A 286 -4.94 -11.18 15.52
N ILE A 287 -4.15 -11.26 16.59
CA ILE A 287 -3.36 -10.13 17.12
C ILE A 287 -1.87 -10.33 16.81
N SER A 288 -1.14 -9.24 16.63
CA SER A 288 0.31 -9.32 16.38
C SER A 288 1.09 -9.52 17.68
N GLY A 289 1.87 -10.60 17.76
CA GLY A 289 2.58 -11.02 18.97
C GLY A 289 3.67 -10.06 19.44
N GLN A 290 4.11 -9.12 18.60
CA GLN A 290 4.99 -8.03 19.03
C GLN A 290 4.38 -7.22 20.19
N TYR A 291 3.07 -6.98 20.17
CA TYR A 291 2.30 -6.22 21.17
C TYR A 291 1.62 -7.12 22.22
N ALA A 292 2.04 -8.38 22.33
CA ALA A 292 1.38 -9.35 23.19
C ALA A 292 2.41 -10.24 23.90
N THR A 293 2.15 -10.61 25.15
CA THR A 293 3.02 -11.48 25.95
C THR A 293 2.34 -12.83 26.11
N LYS A 294 2.89 -13.87 25.46
CA LYS A 294 2.47 -15.25 25.67
C LYS A 294 2.79 -15.69 27.11
N THR A 295 1.91 -16.49 27.70
CA THR A 295 2.09 -17.10 29.02
C THR A 295 1.53 -18.50 28.95
N GLU A 296 2.42 -19.48 29.11
CA GLU A 296 2.11 -20.91 29.27
C GLU A 296 1.81 -21.25 30.73
#